data_AF-A0A6P3I4V2-F1
#
_entry.id   AF-A0A6P3I4V2-F1
#
_cell.length_a   1.000
_cell.length_b   1.000
_cell.length_c   1.000
_cell.angle_alpha   90.00
_cell.angle_beta   90.00
_cell.angle_gamma   90.00
#
_symmetry.space_group_name_H-M   'P 1'
#
loop_
_entity.id
_entity.type
_entity.pdbx_description
1 polymer ?
#
loop_
_entity_poly.entity_id
_entity_poly.type
_entity_poly.pdbx_seq_one_letter_code
_entity_poly.pdbx_strand_id
1 'polypeptide(L)'
;MEKLVVVRARHQPSMSFLPCVCPNALGIHFYRLTPKIGFPWSEIRNISFNDKKFVIKPIDKKAPDFVFYAPRLRINKRILALCMGNHELYMRRRKPDTIEVQQMKAQAREEKHQKQMERALLENEKKKREMAEKEKEKIEREKEELMERLKQIEEQTKKAQQELEEQTRRALELEQERKRAQSEAEKLAKERQEAEEAKEALLQASQDQKKTQEQLALEMAELTARISQLEMARQKKESEAVEWQQKAQMVQEDLEKTRAELKTAMSTPHVAEPAENEQDEQDENGAEASAELRADAMAKDRSEEERTTEAEKNERVQKHLKALTSELANARDESKKTANDMIHAENMRLGRDKYKTLRQIRQGNTKQRIDEFESM
;
A
#
# COMPACT_ATOMS: atom_id res chain seq x y z
N MET A 1 -18.36 -26.72 -45.73
CA MET A 1 -18.02 -27.94 -46.51
C MET A 1 -17.47 -27.54 -47.88
N GLU A 2 -16.16 -27.68 -48.10
CA GLU A 2 -15.63 -27.60 -49.46
C GLU A 2 -15.91 -28.92 -50.19
N LYS A 3 -16.76 -28.90 -51.22
CA LYS A 3 -16.93 -30.08 -52.09
C LYS A 3 -15.70 -30.18 -53.00
N LEU A 4 -14.84 -31.16 -52.71
CA LEU A 4 -13.59 -31.40 -53.44
C LEU A 4 -13.84 -31.48 -54.95
N VAL A 5 -12.98 -30.80 -55.71
CA VAL A 5 -12.96 -30.86 -57.16
C VAL A 5 -11.82 -31.77 -57.59
N VAL A 6 -12.17 -32.99 -58.02
CA VAL A 6 -11.24 -33.87 -58.71
C VAL A 6 -11.13 -33.45 -60.17
N VAL A 7 -9.91 -33.20 -60.62
CA VAL A 7 -9.50 -32.93 -61.99
C VAL A 7 -8.60 -34.08 -62.48
N ARG A 8 -8.62 -34.38 -63.78
CA ARG A 8 -7.77 -35.40 -64.43
C ARG A 8 -6.78 -34.76 -65.40
N ALA A 9 -5.59 -35.35 -65.51
CA ALA A 9 -4.62 -35.04 -66.57
C ALA A 9 -5.13 -35.52 -67.94
N ARG A 10 -4.45 -35.15 -69.02
CA ARG A 10 -4.85 -35.54 -70.38
C ARG A 10 -4.44 -36.98 -70.72
N HIS A 11 -3.33 -37.46 -70.17
CA HIS A 11 -2.79 -38.80 -70.45
C HIS A 11 -3.04 -39.84 -69.33
N GLN A 12 -3.30 -39.38 -68.09
CA GLN A 12 -3.66 -40.25 -66.95
C GLN A 12 -5.10 -39.94 -66.44
N PRO A 13 -6.14 -40.70 -66.85
CA PRO A 13 -7.52 -40.50 -66.39
C PRO A 13 -7.80 -41.08 -64.99
N SER A 14 -6.82 -41.75 -64.38
CA SER A 14 -6.80 -42.28 -63.01
C SER A 14 -6.47 -41.19 -61.96
N MET A 15 -5.54 -40.30 -62.27
CA MET A 15 -5.03 -39.24 -61.38
C MET A 15 -6.11 -38.21 -61.01
N SER A 16 -6.04 -37.70 -59.77
CA SER A 16 -7.06 -36.86 -59.16
C SER A 16 -6.47 -35.59 -58.54
N PHE A 17 -6.29 -34.56 -59.36
CA PHE A 17 -5.74 -33.27 -58.98
C PHE A 17 -6.80 -32.36 -58.34
N LEU A 18 -6.36 -31.50 -57.41
CA LEU A 18 -7.17 -30.42 -56.84
C LEU A 18 -6.58 -29.08 -57.31
N PRO A 19 -7.27 -28.30 -58.17
CA PRO A 19 -6.83 -26.97 -58.60
C PRO A 19 -7.09 -25.93 -57.49
N CYS A 20 -6.06 -25.60 -56.73
CA CYS A 20 -6.12 -24.62 -55.64
C CYS A 20 -5.77 -23.22 -56.16
N VAL A 21 -6.81 -22.44 -56.49
CA VAL A 21 -6.69 -20.99 -56.72
C VAL A 21 -6.44 -20.30 -55.38
N CYS A 22 -5.21 -19.87 -55.12
CA CYS A 22 -4.80 -19.39 -53.79
C CYS A 22 -5.39 -18.01 -53.45
N PRO A 23 -6.14 -17.82 -52.34
CA PRO A 23 -6.73 -16.53 -51.94
C PRO A 23 -5.72 -15.38 -51.71
N ASN A 24 -4.47 -15.73 -51.39
CA ASN A 24 -3.37 -14.77 -51.35
C ASN A 24 -2.96 -14.28 -52.75
N ALA A 25 -3.70 -14.64 -53.80
CA ALA A 25 -3.46 -14.33 -55.21
C ALA A 25 -2.06 -14.73 -55.70
N LEU A 26 -1.49 -15.83 -55.21
CA LEU A 26 -0.11 -16.22 -55.55
C LEU A 26 0.05 -16.96 -56.90
N GLY A 27 -1.03 -17.52 -57.46
CA GLY A 27 -1.03 -18.34 -58.67
C GLY A 27 -1.98 -19.53 -58.56
N ILE A 28 -1.89 -20.44 -59.53
CA ILE A 28 -2.61 -21.72 -59.58
C ILE A 28 -1.66 -22.84 -59.13
N HIS A 29 -2.15 -23.70 -58.23
CA HIS A 29 -1.38 -24.81 -57.64
C HIS A 29 -2.19 -26.09 -57.68
N PHE A 30 -1.50 -27.23 -57.80
CA PHE A 30 -2.12 -28.56 -57.79
C PHE A 30 -1.65 -29.36 -56.57
N TYR A 31 -2.58 -30.09 -55.95
CA TYR A 31 -2.47 -30.81 -54.65
C TYR A 31 -2.58 -29.94 -53.39
N ARG A 32 -2.94 -30.56 -52.25
CA ARG A 32 -3.42 -29.88 -51.02
C ARG A 32 -2.31 -29.31 -50.11
N LEU A 33 -1.53 -30.18 -49.47
CA LEU A 33 -0.59 -29.81 -48.39
C LEU A 33 0.83 -29.57 -48.93
N THR A 34 1.31 -30.47 -49.78
CA THR A 34 2.55 -30.31 -50.53
C THR A 34 2.19 -30.23 -52.01
N PRO A 35 1.91 -29.03 -52.54
CA PRO A 35 1.70 -28.88 -53.97
C PRO A 35 2.94 -29.35 -54.74
N LYS A 36 2.74 -29.90 -55.95
CA LYS A 36 3.82 -30.48 -56.77
C LYS A 36 4.24 -29.60 -57.93
N ILE A 37 3.28 -28.88 -58.52
CA ILE A 37 3.47 -28.03 -59.69
C ILE A 37 2.66 -26.75 -59.46
N GLY A 38 3.22 -25.61 -59.86
CA GLY A 38 2.57 -24.31 -59.72
C GLY A 38 2.88 -23.35 -60.87
N PHE A 39 1.89 -22.54 -61.23
CA PHE A 39 2.00 -21.48 -62.22
C PHE A 39 1.66 -20.13 -61.56
N PRO A 40 2.60 -19.17 -61.47
CA PRO A 40 2.30 -17.83 -60.98
C PRO A 40 1.44 -17.06 -61.99
N TRP A 41 0.67 -16.07 -61.53
CA TRP A 41 -0.16 -15.25 -62.43
C TRP A 41 0.67 -14.43 -63.44
N SER A 42 1.96 -14.17 -63.16
CA SER A 42 2.94 -13.59 -64.09
C SER A 42 3.33 -14.50 -65.26
N GLU A 43 2.99 -15.79 -65.24
CA GLU A 43 3.21 -16.72 -66.36
C GLU A 43 1.94 -17.02 -67.18
N ILE A 44 0.76 -16.60 -66.71
CA ILE A 44 -0.52 -16.97 -67.33
C ILE A 44 -1.04 -15.84 -68.22
N ARG A 45 -1.28 -16.15 -69.50
CA ARG A 45 -1.77 -15.21 -70.52
C ARG A 45 -3.29 -15.20 -70.63
N ASN A 46 -3.89 -16.38 -70.64
CA ASN A 46 -5.34 -16.54 -70.85
C ASN A 46 -5.82 -17.86 -70.23
N ILE A 47 -7.10 -17.91 -69.85
CA ILE A 47 -7.75 -19.09 -69.28
C ILE A 47 -9.11 -19.27 -69.94
N SER A 48 -9.44 -20.47 -70.39
CA SER A 48 -10.75 -20.81 -70.95
C SER A 48 -11.11 -22.28 -70.71
N PHE A 49 -12.34 -22.68 -71.04
CA PHE A 49 -12.76 -24.07 -71.05
C PHE A 49 -13.80 -24.33 -72.15
N ASN A 50 -13.94 -25.59 -72.56
CA ASN A 50 -15.02 -26.10 -73.40
C ASN A 50 -15.51 -27.44 -72.85
N ASP A 51 -16.81 -27.54 -72.55
CA ASP A 51 -17.43 -28.59 -71.72
C ASP A 51 -16.57 -28.95 -70.48
N LYS A 52 -15.96 -30.15 -70.49
CA LYS A 52 -15.10 -30.68 -69.43
C LYS A 52 -13.64 -30.23 -69.53
N LYS A 53 -13.16 -29.89 -70.73
CA LYS A 53 -11.77 -29.53 -71.03
C LYS A 53 -11.48 -28.09 -70.62
N PHE A 54 -10.60 -27.90 -69.65
CA PHE A 54 -10.07 -26.60 -69.22
C PHE A 54 -8.70 -26.37 -69.85
N VAL A 55 -8.38 -25.12 -70.20
CA VAL A 55 -7.16 -24.74 -70.92
C VAL A 55 -6.57 -23.47 -70.31
N ILE A 56 -5.29 -23.51 -69.95
CA ILE A 56 -4.51 -22.37 -69.47
C ILE A 56 -3.39 -22.11 -70.49
N LYS A 57 -3.39 -20.92 -71.08
CA LYS A 57 -2.37 -20.50 -72.06
C LYS A 57 -1.25 -19.73 -71.35
N PRO A 58 0.02 -20.14 -71.49
CA PRO A 58 1.15 -19.41 -70.91
C PRO A 58 1.46 -18.08 -71.63
N ILE A 59 2.23 -17.21 -70.97
CA ILE A 59 2.81 -16.01 -71.58
C ILE A 59 3.96 -16.39 -72.53
N ASP A 60 4.79 -17.38 -72.18
CA ASP A 60 5.74 -17.94 -73.14
C ASP A 60 5.00 -18.62 -74.29
N LYS A 61 5.25 -18.19 -75.53
CA LYS A 61 4.68 -18.78 -76.74
C LYS A 61 5.31 -20.11 -77.13
N LYS A 62 6.46 -20.49 -76.55
CA LYS A 62 7.15 -21.76 -76.80
C LYS A 62 6.68 -22.89 -75.87
N ALA A 63 6.06 -22.55 -74.74
CA ALA A 63 5.44 -23.52 -73.85
C ALA A 63 4.07 -23.97 -74.40
N PRO A 64 3.70 -25.26 -74.27
CA PRO A 64 2.40 -25.76 -74.70
C PRO A 64 1.24 -25.17 -73.88
N ASP A 65 0.02 -25.27 -74.39
CA ASP A 65 -1.18 -25.04 -73.59
C ASP A 65 -1.27 -26.09 -72.47
N PHE A 66 -1.44 -25.65 -71.22
CA PHE A 66 -1.71 -26.56 -70.11
C PHE A 66 -3.20 -26.95 -70.10
N VAL A 67 -3.49 -28.25 -70.12
CA VAL A 67 -4.83 -28.80 -70.33
C VAL A 67 -5.21 -29.75 -69.21
N PHE A 68 -6.43 -29.63 -68.68
CA PHE A 68 -6.97 -30.58 -67.71
C PHE A 68 -8.48 -30.78 -67.86
N TYR A 69 -9.01 -31.83 -67.23
CA TYR A 69 -10.43 -32.19 -67.36
C TYR A 69 -11.14 -32.20 -66.01
N ALA A 70 -12.26 -31.47 -65.92
CA ALA A 70 -13.13 -31.47 -64.74
C ALA A 70 -14.45 -32.19 -65.03
N PRO A 71 -15.05 -32.93 -64.07
CA PRO A 71 -16.16 -33.84 -64.32
C PRO A 71 -17.52 -33.15 -64.55
N ARG A 72 -17.66 -31.83 -64.29
CA ARG A 72 -18.94 -31.10 -64.41
C ARG A 72 -18.74 -29.67 -64.89
N LEU A 73 -19.54 -29.22 -65.86
CA LEU A 73 -19.50 -27.84 -66.41
C LEU A 73 -19.62 -26.73 -65.32
N ARG A 74 -20.45 -26.96 -64.28
CA ARG A 74 -20.59 -26.02 -63.15
C ARG A 74 -19.28 -25.81 -62.36
N ILE A 75 -18.39 -26.81 -62.36
CA ILE A 75 -17.07 -26.70 -61.74
C ILE A 75 -16.17 -25.80 -62.58
N ASN A 76 -16.11 -26.02 -63.90
CA ASN A 76 -15.30 -25.19 -64.81
C ASN A 76 -15.71 -23.71 -64.77
N LYS A 77 -17.01 -23.41 -64.73
CA LYS A 77 -17.51 -22.04 -64.50
C LYS A 77 -16.98 -21.43 -63.19
N ARG A 78 -16.97 -22.18 -62.09
CA ARG A 78 -16.46 -21.72 -60.78
C ARG A 78 -14.94 -21.53 -60.78
N ILE A 79 -14.17 -22.43 -61.39
CA ILE A 79 -12.71 -22.30 -61.50
C ILE A 79 -12.36 -21.04 -62.30
N LEU A 80 -12.99 -20.82 -63.46
CA LEU A 80 -12.74 -19.63 -64.29
C LEU A 80 -12.98 -18.33 -63.53
N ALA A 81 -14.13 -18.19 -62.86
CA ALA A 81 -14.46 -17.00 -62.08
C ALA A 81 -13.46 -16.74 -60.94
N LEU A 82 -13.05 -17.78 -60.22
CA LEU A 82 -12.01 -17.67 -59.18
C LEU A 82 -10.67 -17.24 -59.78
N CYS A 83 -10.26 -17.80 -60.91
CA CYS A 83 -9.00 -17.44 -61.57
C CYS A 83 -9.00 -15.99 -62.06
N MET A 84 -10.09 -15.52 -62.69
CA MET A 84 -10.22 -14.15 -63.17
C MET A 84 -10.10 -13.14 -62.03
N GLY A 85 -10.90 -13.29 -60.96
CA GLY A 85 -10.86 -12.38 -59.81
C GLY A 85 -9.52 -12.39 -59.05
N ASN A 86 -8.86 -13.55 -58.93
CA ASN A 86 -7.53 -13.62 -58.31
C ASN A 86 -6.44 -13.01 -59.19
N HIS A 87 -6.51 -13.16 -60.52
CA HIS A 87 -5.59 -12.51 -61.45
C HIS A 87 -5.77 -10.98 -61.47
N GLU A 88 -7.02 -10.49 -61.42
CA GLU A 88 -7.31 -9.06 -61.32
C GLU A 88 -6.76 -8.47 -60.00
N LEU A 89 -6.98 -9.14 -58.87
CA LEU A 89 -6.42 -8.72 -57.58
C LEU A 89 -4.89 -8.79 -57.54
N TYR A 90 -4.27 -9.80 -58.19
CA TYR A 90 -2.82 -9.89 -58.35
C TYR A 90 -2.24 -8.69 -59.12
N MET A 91 -2.91 -8.29 -60.19
CA MET A 91 -2.53 -7.11 -60.99
C MET A 91 -2.82 -5.80 -60.23
N ARG A 92 -3.95 -5.69 -59.53
CA ARG A 92 -4.29 -4.52 -58.69
C ARG A 92 -3.30 -4.31 -57.54
N ARG A 93 -2.66 -5.37 -57.01
CA ARG A 93 -1.60 -5.28 -55.98
C ARG A 93 -0.20 -4.96 -56.53
N ARG A 94 0.00 -5.06 -57.85
CA ARG A 94 1.25 -4.71 -58.56
C ARG A 94 1.16 -3.39 -59.32
N LYS A 95 -0.06 -2.89 -59.49
CA LYS A 95 -0.32 -1.46 -59.45
C LYS A 95 -0.24 -1.01 -57.98
N PRO A 96 0.37 0.14 -57.69
CA PRO A 96 0.28 0.79 -56.40
C PRO A 96 -1.14 1.21 -56.07
N ASP A 97 -1.36 1.52 -54.80
CA ASP A 97 -2.68 1.83 -54.25
C ASP A 97 -3.32 3.04 -54.95
N THR A 98 -4.62 2.96 -55.26
CA THR A 98 -5.41 4.12 -55.68
C THR A 98 -5.48 5.14 -54.53
N ILE A 99 -5.73 6.41 -54.85
CA ILE A 99 -5.83 7.50 -53.85
C ILE A 99 -6.81 7.13 -52.72
N GLU A 100 -7.95 6.52 -53.05
CA GLU A 100 -8.92 5.96 -52.09
C GLU A 100 -8.28 4.95 -51.13
N VAL A 101 -7.51 3.98 -51.65
CA VAL A 101 -6.85 2.95 -50.82
C VAL A 101 -5.69 3.55 -50.02
N GLN A 102 -4.99 4.56 -50.54
CA GLN A 102 -3.99 5.32 -49.78
C GLN A 102 -4.65 6.09 -48.62
N GLN A 103 -5.79 6.74 -48.85
CA GLN A 103 -6.58 7.44 -47.83
C GLN A 103 -7.10 6.46 -46.77
N MET A 104 -7.71 5.33 -47.16
CA MET A 104 -8.12 4.28 -46.22
C MET A 104 -6.94 3.74 -45.39
N LYS A 105 -5.75 3.60 -45.98
CA LYS A 105 -4.52 3.20 -45.27
C LYS A 105 -3.92 4.33 -44.41
N ALA A 106 -4.21 5.60 -44.69
CA ALA A 106 -3.86 6.72 -43.81
C ALA A 106 -4.81 6.72 -42.60
N GLN A 107 -6.11 6.81 -42.84
CA GLN A 107 -7.15 6.77 -41.80
C GLN A 107 -7.01 5.55 -40.89
N ALA A 108 -6.82 4.34 -41.43
CA ALA A 108 -6.66 3.14 -40.60
C ALA A 108 -5.34 3.08 -39.81
N ARG A 109 -4.33 3.89 -40.14
CA ARG A 109 -3.12 4.09 -39.31
C ARG A 109 -3.36 5.17 -38.26
N GLU A 110 -4.02 6.26 -38.65
CA GLU A 110 -4.36 7.41 -37.82
C GLU A 110 -5.33 7.00 -36.69
N GLU A 111 -6.47 6.39 -37.02
CA GLU A 111 -7.38 5.78 -36.04
C GLU A 111 -6.69 4.76 -35.13
N LYS A 112 -5.78 3.94 -35.67
CA LYS A 112 -5.03 2.96 -34.87
C LYS A 112 -4.10 3.66 -33.89
N HIS A 113 -3.42 4.73 -34.32
CA HIS A 113 -2.51 5.48 -33.46
C HIS A 113 -3.28 6.28 -32.40
N GLN A 114 -4.39 6.93 -32.78
CA GLN A 114 -5.32 7.58 -31.86
C GLN A 114 -5.85 6.58 -30.81
N LYS A 115 -6.33 5.41 -31.23
CA LYS A 115 -6.77 4.32 -30.33
C LYS A 115 -5.62 3.70 -29.52
N GLN A 116 -4.36 3.92 -29.88
CA GLN A 116 -3.20 3.56 -29.06
C GLN A 116 -2.85 4.66 -28.04
N MET A 117 -2.95 5.93 -28.43
CA MET A 117 -2.72 7.09 -27.57
C MET A 117 -3.82 7.22 -26.51
N GLU A 118 -5.09 7.08 -26.89
CA GLU A 118 -6.25 6.98 -26.01
C GLU A 118 -6.06 5.87 -24.96
N ARG A 119 -5.61 4.69 -25.37
CA ARG A 119 -5.31 3.58 -24.46
C ARG A 119 -4.13 3.89 -23.54
N ALA A 120 -3.07 4.52 -24.03
CA ALA A 120 -1.91 4.90 -23.23
C ALA A 120 -2.25 6.00 -22.21
N LEU A 121 -3.10 6.96 -22.58
CA LEU A 121 -3.64 7.98 -21.68
C LEU A 121 -4.51 7.33 -20.60
N LEU A 122 -5.44 6.45 -20.97
CA LEU A 122 -6.29 5.71 -20.02
C LEU A 122 -5.48 4.78 -19.11
N GLU A 123 -4.40 4.16 -19.60
CA GLU A 123 -3.49 3.36 -18.79
C GLU A 123 -2.68 4.22 -17.81
N ASN A 124 -2.21 5.40 -18.23
CA ASN A 124 -1.53 6.36 -17.38
C ASN A 124 -2.48 6.95 -16.32
N GLU A 125 -3.70 7.30 -16.69
CA GLU A 125 -4.73 7.77 -15.75
C GLU A 125 -5.08 6.70 -14.72
N LYS A 126 -5.25 5.44 -15.14
CA LYS A 126 -5.44 4.31 -14.22
C LYS A 126 -4.27 4.15 -13.25
N LYS A 127 -3.03 4.24 -13.74
CA LYS A 127 -1.83 4.20 -12.90
C LYS A 127 -1.76 5.37 -11.91
N LYS A 128 -2.14 6.58 -12.32
CA LYS A 128 -2.26 7.74 -11.42
C LYS A 128 -3.32 7.51 -10.33
N ARG A 129 -4.52 7.03 -10.70
CA ARG A 129 -5.58 6.69 -9.73
C ARG A 129 -5.14 5.58 -8.76
N GLU A 130 -4.50 4.53 -9.26
CA GLU A 130 -3.97 3.41 -8.45
C GLU A 130 -2.86 3.86 -7.48
N MET A 131 -2.02 4.84 -7.87
CA MET A 131 -1.03 5.43 -6.97
C MET A 131 -1.69 6.32 -5.91
N ALA A 132 -2.61 7.21 -6.30
CA ALA A 132 -3.33 8.07 -5.37
C ALA A 132 -4.18 7.27 -4.35
N GLU A 133 -4.76 6.14 -4.77
CA GLU A 133 -5.49 5.22 -3.89
C GLU A 133 -4.56 4.61 -2.83
N LYS A 134 -3.34 4.18 -3.21
CA LYS A 134 -2.32 3.67 -2.27
C LYS A 134 -1.74 4.75 -1.36
N GLU A 135 -1.59 5.97 -1.85
CA GLU A 135 -1.16 7.11 -1.03
C GLU A 135 -2.25 7.50 -0.02
N LYS A 136 -3.53 7.52 -0.43
CA LYS A 136 -4.66 7.67 0.50
C LYS A 136 -4.68 6.57 1.55
N GLU A 137 -4.55 5.30 1.15
CA GLU A 137 -4.53 4.16 2.07
C GLU A 137 -3.37 4.25 3.08
N LYS A 138 -2.20 4.74 2.64
CA LYS A 138 -1.06 5.01 3.52
C LYS A 138 -1.34 6.16 4.50
N ILE A 139 -1.91 7.27 4.04
CA ILE A 139 -2.30 8.42 4.89
C ILE A 139 -3.40 8.03 5.88
N GLU A 140 -4.34 7.17 5.47
CA GLU A 140 -5.42 6.65 6.32
C GLU A 140 -4.85 5.77 7.45
N ARG A 141 -3.91 4.87 7.14
CA ARG A 141 -3.16 4.09 8.15
C ARG A 141 -2.29 4.97 9.07
N GLU A 142 -1.60 5.97 8.53
CA GLU A 142 -0.81 6.93 9.34
C GLU A 142 -1.69 7.80 10.25
N LYS A 143 -2.90 8.16 9.79
CA LYS A 143 -3.92 8.83 10.59
C LYS A 143 -4.45 7.93 11.70
N GLU A 144 -4.72 6.65 11.45
CA GLU A 144 -5.12 5.68 12.48
C GLU A 144 -4.04 5.52 13.57
N GLU A 145 -2.77 5.39 13.18
CA GLU A 145 -1.65 5.37 14.13
C GLU A 145 -1.57 6.65 14.97
N LEU A 146 -1.76 7.83 14.36
CA LEU A 146 -1.74 9.11 15.07
C LEU A 146 -2.93 9.28 16.01
N MET A 147 -4.13 8.84 15.61
CA MET A 147 -5.32 8.88 16.48
C MET A 147 -5.16 7.96 17.70
N GLU A 148 -4.60 6.76 17.53
CA GLU A 148 -4.35 5.86 18.66
C GLU A 148 -3.25 6.40 19.59
N ARG A 149 -2.19 7.02 19.05
CA ARG A 149 -1.17 7.72 19.87
C ARG A 149 -1.77 8.91 20.64
N LEU A 150 -2.63 9.71 20.02
CA LEU A 150 -3.33 10.83 20.67
C LEU A 150 -4.23 10.33 21.81
N LYS A 151 -5.00 9.26 21.58
CA LYS A 151 -5.84 8.61 22.59
C LYS A 151 -5.03 8.03 23.76
N GLN A 152 -3.85 7.49 23.51
CA GLN A 152 -2.94 7.04 24.57
C GLN A 152 -2.36 8.22 25.38
N ILE A 153 -2.02 9.34 24.72
CA ILE A 153 -1.59 10.57 25.40
C ILE A 153 -2.74 11.15 26.23
N GLU A 154 -3.96 11.21 25.69
CA GLU A 154 -5.16 11.68 26.42
C GLU A 154 -5.41 10.83 27.67
N GLU A 155 -5.35 9.49 27.57
CA GLU A 155 -5.55 8.62 28.73
C GLU A 155 -4.41 8.74 29.76
N GLN A 156 -3.16 8.94 29.32
CA GLN A 156 -2.04 9.24 30.22
C GLN A 156 -2.22 10.59 30.92
N THR A 157 -2.59 11.66 30.18
CA THR A 157 -2.87 12.99 30.73
C THR A 157 -4.02 12.92 31.73
N LYS A 158 -5.10 12.19 31.42
CA LYS A 158 -6.24 12.00 32.33
C LYS A 158 -5.86 11.26 33.61
N LYS A 159 -5.00 10.24 33.53
CA LYS A 159 -4.46 9.55 34.72
C LYS A 159 -3.56 10.46 35.54
N ALA A 160 -2.68 11.23 34.90
CA ALA A 160 -1.83 12.21 35.59
C ALA A 160 -2.66 13.33 36.26
N GLN A 161 -3.75 13.78 35.62
CA GLN A 161 -4.71 14.72 36.18
C GLN A 161 -5.41 14.15 37.42
N GLN A 162 -5.89 12.90 37.36
CA GLN A 162 -6.53 12.21 38.49
C GLN A 162 -5.56 11.95 39.66
N GLU A 163 -4.32 11.54 39.36
CA GLU A 163 -3.25 11.41 40.35
C GLU A 163 -2.98 12.78 41.01
N LEU A 164 -2.82 13.86 40.22
CA LEU A 164 -2.58 15.21 40.74
C LEU A 164 -3.74 15.72 41.61
N GLU A 165 -4.99 15.46 41.22
CA GLU A 165 -6.19 15.79 42.01
C GLU A 165 -6.22 15.00 43.32
N GLU A 166 -5.88 13.71 43.32
CA GLU A 166 -5.82 12.93 44.56
C GLU A 166 -4.65 13.35 45.45
N GLN A 167 -3.46 13.61 44.92
CA GLN A 167 -2.33 14.14 45.70
C GLN A 167 -2.66 15.53 46.29
N THR A 168 -3.39 16.37 45.55
CA THR A 168 -3.91 17.66 46.05
C THR A 168 -4.92 17.46 47.18
N ARG A 169 -5.83 16.49 47.05
CA ARG A 169 -6.80 16.15 48.12
C ARG A 169 -6.09 15.64 49.38
N ARG A 170 -5.14 14.71 49.23
CA ARG A 170 -4.32 14.17 50.34
C ARG A 170 -3.50 15.28 51.02
N ALA A 171 -2.92 16.20 50.25
CA ALA A 171 -2.20 17.35 50.81
C ALA A 171 -3.13 18.28 51.63
N LEU A 172 -4.35 18.53 51.15
CA LEU A 172 -5.36 19.32 51.87
C LEU A 172 -5.85 18.61 53.14
N GLU A 173 -6.06 17.29 53.09
CA GLU A 173 -6.41 16.45 54.25
C GLU A 173 -5.30 16.51 55.31
N LEU A 174 -4.03 16.30 54.91
CA LEU A 174 -2.87 16.42 55.79
C LEU A 174 -2.68 17.83 56.37
N GLU A 175 -2.98 18.89 55.62
CA GLU A 175 -2.90 20.25 56.15
C GLU A 175 -4.03 20.54 57.17
N GLN A 176 -5.23 19.98 56.96
CA GLN A 176 -6.31 20.03 57.94
C GLN A 176 -5.96 19.27 59.22
N GLU A 177 -5.38 18.08 59.13
CA GLU A 177 -4.88 17.35 60.29
C GLU A 177 -3.77 18.12 61.01
N ARG A 178 -2.80 18.69 60.27
CA ARG A 178 -1.75 19.53 60.85
C ARG A 178 -2.31 20.76 61.57
N LYS A 179 -3.38 21.36 61.04
CA LYS A 179 -4.09 22.50 61.68
C LYS A 179 -4.86 22.07 62.93
N ARG A 180 -5.50 20.89 62.94
CA ARG A 180 -6.13 20.30 64.15
C ARG A 180 -5.07 20.02 65.22
N ALA A 181 -3.99 19.31 64.86
CA ALA A 181 -2.89 19.00 65.76
C ALA A 181 -2.18 20.26 66.30
N GLN A 182 -2.03 21.32 65.48
CA GLN A 182 -1.57 22.63 65.99
C GLN A 182 -2.51 23.22 67.04
N SER A 183 -3.83 23.20 66.79
CA SER A 183 -4.81 23.76 67.74
C SER A 183 -4.91 22.95 69.03
N GLU A 184 -4.75 21.63 68.96
CA GLU A 184 -4.68 20.76 70.14
C GLU A 184 -3.36 20.97 70.91
N ALA A 185 -2.22 21.11 70.23
CA ALA A 185 -0.95 21.46 70.86
C ALA A 185 -0.92 22.89 71.42
N GLU A 186 -1.70 23.82 70.86
CA GLU A 186 -1.95 25.16 71.42
C GLU A 186 -2.78 25.08 72.71
N LYS A 187 -3.87 24.31 72.70
CA LYS A 187 -4.71 24.08 73.89
C LYS A 187 -3.94 23.40 75.02
N LEU A 188 -3.27 22.28 74.74
CA LEU A 188 -2.46 21.54 75.73
C LEU A 188 -1.30 22.39 76.26
N ALA A 189 -0.74 23.28 75.45
CA ALA A 189 0.27 24.24 75.91
C ALA A 189 -0.30 25.32 76.83
N LYS A 190 -1.50 25.83 76.53
CA LYS A 190 -2.21 26.80 77.38
C LYS A 190 -2.65 26.18 78.70
N GLU A 191 -3.19 24.96 78.65
CA GLU A 191 -3.56 24.16 79.83
C GLU A 191 -2.33 23.79 80.68
N ARG A 192 -1.19 23.45 80.06
CA ARG A 192 0.08 23.31 80.80
C ARG A 192 0.48 24.63 81.45
N GLN A 193 0.43 25.75 80.74
CA GLN A 193 0.79 27.06 81.30
C GLN A 193 -0.10 27.41 82.50
N GLU A 194 -1.42 27.24 82.38
CA GLU A 194 -2.38 27.47 83.48
C GLU A 194 -2.12 26.54 84.68
N ALA A 195 -1.76 25.27 84.43
CA ALA A 195 -1.37 24.33 85.49
C ALA A 195 -0.01 24.68 86.14
N GLU A 196 0.92 25.28 85.39
CA GLU A 196 2.23 25.72 85.86
C GLU A 196 2.12 27.01 86.69
N GLU A 197 1.31 27.97 86.25
CA GLU A 197 0.92 29.18 87.00
C GLU A 197 0.14 28.81 88.29
N ALA A 198 -0.82 27.88 88.22
CA ALA A 198 -1.56 27.42 89.40
C ALA A 198 -0.67 26.69 90.42
N LYS A 199 0.29 25.87 89.93
CA LYS A 199 1.32 25.24 90.76
C LYS A 199 2.23 26.28 91.42
N GLU A 200 2.63 27.33 90.71
CA GLU A 200 3.42 28.42 91.29
C GLU A 200 2.63 29.20 92.34
N ALA A 201 1.37 29.54 92.07
CA ALA A 201 0.49 30.21 93.02
C ALA A 201 0.29 29.39 94.32
N LEU A 202 0.13 28.06 94.20
CA LEU A 202 0.09 27.16 95.36
C LEU A 202 1.43 27.12 96.12
N LEU A 203 2.57 27.13 95.40
CA LEU A 203 3.89 27.17 96.01
C LEU A 203 4.15 28.51 96.72
N GLN A 204 3.67 29.62 96.17
CA GLN A 204 3.75 30.95 96.78
C GLN A 204 2.86 31.05 98.01
N ALA A 205 1.61 30.61 97.94
CA ALA A 205 0.70 30.53 99.09
C ALA A 205 1.28 29.66 100.22
N SER A 206 1.94 28.54 99.89
CA SER A 206 2.63 27.70 100.87
C SER A 206 3.85 28.38 101.50
N GLN A 207 4.61 29.19 100.75
CA GLN A 207 5.70 30.01 101.32
C GLN A 207 5.17 31.09 102.24
N ASP A 208 4.11 31.79 101.86
CA ASP A 208 3.56 32.89 102.68
C ASP A 208 2.89 32.33 103.94
N GLN A 209 2.22 31.18 103.85
CA GLN A 209 1.77 30.42 105.03
C GLN A 209 2.94 30.04 105.96
N LYS A 210 4.09 29.62 105.40
CA LYS A 210 5.30 29.36 106.20
C LYS A 210 5.84 30.61 106.87
N LYS A 211 5.92 31.75 106.17
CA LYS A 211 6.33 33.04 106.77
C LYS A 211 5.41 33.43 107.93
N THR A 212 4.10 33.21 107.82
CA THR A 212 3.16 33.45 108.92
C THR A 212 3.39 32.48 110.08
N GLN A 213 3.75 31.22 109.83
CA GLN A 213 4.17 30.28 110.89
C GLN A 213 5.52 30.67 111.53
N GLU A 214 6.49 31.16 110.75
CA GLU A 214 7.77 31.69 111.23
C GLU A 214 7.57 32.94 112.09
N GLN A 215 6.67 33.85 111.68
CA GLN A 215 6.27 35.02 112.46
C GLN A 215 5.57 34.65 113.76
N LEU A 216 4.62 33.70 113.74
CA LEU A 216 3.98 33.17 114.95
C LEU A 216 4.99 32.48 115.87
N ALA A 217 5.99 31.78 115.32
CA ALA A 217 7.07 31.19 116.11
C ALA A 217 7.97 32.27 116.74
N LEU A 218 8.25 33.36 116.03
CA LEU A 218 8.96 34.54 116.54
C LEU A 218 8.18 35.27 117.65
N GLU A 219 6.87 35.50 117.49
CA GLU A 219 6.04 36.08 118.55
C GLU A 219 5.97 35.17 119.78
N MET A 220 5.84 33.85 119.59
CA MET A 220 5.91 32.87 120.68
C MET A 220 7.30 32.84 121.35
N ALA A 221 8.38 33.02 120.59
CA ALA A 221 9.73 33.15 121.12
C ALA A 221 9.92 34.47 121.88
N GLU A 222 9.42 35.60 121.38
CA GLU A 222 9.47 36.88 122.11
C GLU A 222 8.63 36.80 123.40
N LEU A 223 7.43 36.22 123.37
CA LEU A 223 6.63 35.97 124.57
C LEU A 223 7.34 35.04 125.56
N THR A 224 8.04 34.00 125.07
CA THR A 224 8.86 33.11 125.92
C THR A 224 10.06 33.86 126.51
N ALA A 225 10.73 34.71 125.73
CA ALA A 225 11.80 35.58 126.21
C ALA A 225 11.28 36.65 127.17
N ARG A 226 10.04 37.14 127.00
CA ARG A 226 9.35 38.06 127.91
C ARG A 226 9.03 37.38 129.23
N ILE A 227 8.57 36.13 129.19
CA ILE A 227 8.37 35.28 130.37
C ILE A 227 9.72 35.02 131.05
N SER A 228 10.76 34.65 130.31
CA SER A 228 12.12 34.45 130.86
C SER A 228 12.71 35.74 131.44
N GLN A 229 12.46 36.91 130.84
CA GLN A 229 12.83 38.21 131.40
C GLN A 229 12.01 38.57 132.64
N LEU A 230 10.74 38.20 132.71
CA LEU A 230 9.91 38.38 133.91
C LEU A 230 10.27 37.37 135.00
N GLU A 231 10.69 36.16 134.66
CA GLU A 231 11.24 35.17 135.58
C GLU A 231 12.65 35.56 136.04
N MET A 232 13.49 36.15 135.19
CA MET A 232 14.76 36.77 135.60
C MET A 232 14.54 38.04 136.43
N ALA A 233 13.53 38.85 136.13
CA ALA A 233 13.20 40.02 136.93
C ALA A 233 12.57 39.63 138.26
N ARG A 234 11.76 38.56 138.29
CA ARG A 234 11.28 37.91 139.51
C ARG A 234 12.45 37.31 140.27
N GLN A 235 13.32 36.53 139.62
CA GLN A 235 14.51 35.89 140.19
C GLN A 235 15.59 36.91 140.56
N LYS A 236 15.57 38.13 140.02
CA LYS A 236 16.37 39.27 140.49
C LYS A 236 15.68 40.04 141.61
N LYS A 237 14.34 40.08 141.65
CA LYS A 237 13.57 40.56 142.82
C LYS A 237 13.55 39.56 143.97
N GLU A 238 13.80 38.29 143.67
CA GLU A 238 13.96 37.17 144.58
C GLU A 238 15.44 37.00 144.90
N SER A 239 16.38 37.34 144.00
CA SER A 239 17.78 37.67 144.34
C SER A 239 17.96 39.16 144.69
N GLU A 240 16.90 39.80 145.19
CA GLU A 240 16.88 41.08 145.93
C GLU A 240 16.15 40.87 147.29
N ALA A 241 14.98 40.23 147.30
CA ALA A 241 14.27 39.87 148.53
C ALA A 241 15.05 38.79 149.29
N VAL A 242 15.36 37.71 148.59
CA VAL A 242 16.47 36.81 148.89
C VAL A 242 17.77 37.45 148.34
N GLU A 243 18.05 38.66 148.84
CA GLU A 243 19.34 39.41 148.87
C GLU A 243 19.44 40.08 150.24
N TRP A 244 18.32 40.63 150.70
CA TRP A 244 18.05 40.82 152.11
C TRP A 244 18.03 39.50 152.91
N GLN A 245 17.48 38.42 152.34
CA GLN A 245 17.53 37.05 152.89
C GLN A 245 18.69 36.20 152.32
N GLN A 246 19.29 36.57 151.19
CA GLN A 246 20.62 36.05 150.80
C GLN A 246 21.24 36.91 149.75
N LYS A 247 21.97 37.96 150.05
CA LYS A 247 22.91 38.57 149.08
C LYS A 247 23.32 37.43 147.93
N ALA A 248 23.12 37.13 146.43
CA ALA A 248 22.43 37.45 144.87
C ALA A 248 22.38 36.53 143.28
N GLN A 249 21.77 36.74 141.89
CA GLN A 249 21.53 35.90 140.37
C GLN A 249 21.32 36.32 138.59
N MET A 250 20.89 35.56 137.34
CA MET A 250 20.94 35.69 135.59
C MET A 250 20.03 35.01 134.16
N VAL A 251 20.16 35.05 132.63
CA VAL A 251 19.36 34.43 131.19
C VAL A 251 19.48 34.70 129.38
N GLN A 252 18.62 34.35 128.17
CA GLN A 252 18.74 34.04 126.44
C GLN A 252 17.83 34.37 124.90
N GLU A 253 17.77 33.72 123.52
CA GLU A 253 17.54 34.05 121.81
C GLU A 253 16.61 33.41 120.36
N ASP A 254 16.68 33.62 118.84
CA ASP A 254 15.72 33.42 117.38
C ASP A 254 15.98 33.04 115.59
N LEU A 255 15.11 33.07 114.33
CA LEU A 255 15.22 32.71 112.61
C LEU A 255 14.12 32.76 111.12
N GLU A 256 14.29 32.56 109.61
CA GLU A 256 13.36 32.22 108.15
C GLU A 256 13.50 32.42 106.32
N LYS A 257 12.62 32.10 105.08
CA LYS A 257 12.72 32.00 103.32
C LYS A 257 11.63 32.09 101.84
N THR A 258 11.81 31.87 100.32
CA THR A 258 10.87 32.00 98.82
C THR A 258 10.90 31.35 97.09
N ARG A 259 10.15 31.65 95.76
CA ARG A 259 9.96 31.04 94.10
C ARG A 259 9.29 31.62 92.47
N ALA A 260 8.97 30.99 91.13
CA ALA A 260 8.63 31.44 89.45
C ALA A 260 7.87 30.68 87.95
N GLU A 261 7.62 31.13 86.50
CA GLU A 261 6.63 30.78 85.09
C GLU A 261 6.75 30.80 83.24
N LEU A 262 5.72 30.69 82.10
CA LEU A 262 5.44 31.06 80.40
C LEU A 262 5.01 30.30 78.77
N LYS A 263 4.25 30.73 77.50
CA LYS A 263 4.03 30.27 75.82
C LYS A 263 3.08 30.95 74.42
N THR A 264 2.58 30.80 72.97
CA THR A 264 2.31 30.10 71.37
C THR A 264 1.88 30.89 69.79
N ALA A 265 1.33 30.77 68.35
CA ALA A 265 0.48 30.11 66.98
C ALA A 265 0.60 30.50 65.19
N MET A 266 0.01 30.41 63.76
CA MET A 266 -1.10 30.03 62.46
C MET A 266 -0.85 29.93 60.64
N SER A 267 -1.43 29.97 59.22
CA SER A 267 -2.56 30.27 57.91
C SER A 267 -2.78 29.63 56.20
N THR A 268 -3.36 30.14 54.87
CA THR A 268 -3.76 29.55 53.25
C THR A 268 -4.26 30.24 51.62
N PRO A 269 -4.56 29.68 50.21
CA PRO A 269 -4.77 30.16 48.54
C PRO A 269 -5.79 29.74 47.08
N HIS A 270 -5.76 30.07 45.57
CA HIS A 270 -6.73 29.83 44.12
C HIS A 270 -6.52 30.03 42.30
N VAL A 271 -7.38 29.79 41.03
CA VAL A 271 -7.24 29.90 39.27
C VAL A 271 -8.31 29.63 37.80
N ALA A 272 -8.31 30.01 36.31
CA ALA A 272 -9.04 29.54 34.78
C ALA A 272 -9.25 30.25 33.09
N GLU A 273 -9.56 29.73 31.66
CA GLU A 273 -10.04 30.32 30.07
C GLU A 273 -10.22 29.64 28.36
N PRO A 274 -10.89 30.06 27.04
CA PRO A 274 -11.19 29.50 25.42
C PRO A 274 -11.50 30.20 23.74
N ALA A 275 -11.83 29.64 22.34
CA ALA A 275 -12.10 30.19 20.69
C ALA A 275 -12.70 29.49 19.09
N GLU A 276 -12.87 29.99 17.65
CA GLU A 276 -13.64 29.53 16.13
C GLU A 276 -13.47 29.91 14.33
N ASN A 277 -14.22 29.46 13.07
CA ASN A 277 -14.55 29.62 11.36
C ASN A 277 -13.83 29.19 9.84
N GLU A 278 -14.54 28.64 8.71
CA GLU A 278 -14.52 28.36 7.10
C GLU A 278 -13.43 28.07 5.89
N GLN A 279 -13.76 27.19 4.85
CA GLN A 279 -13.42 27.00 3.32
C GLN A 279 -12.19 26.23 2.61
N ASP A 280 -12.15 26.06 1.24
CA ASP A 280 -11.80 24.78 0.46
C ASP A 280 -10.88 24.79 -0.87
N GLU A 281 -10.24 23.63 -1.22
CA GLU A 281 -9.60 22.99 -2.46
C GLU A 281 -8.87 23.70 -3.69
N GLN A 282 -8.19 22.89 -4.59
CA GLN A 282 -7.16 23.28 -5.60
C GLN A 282 -7.37 23.00 -7.15
N ASP A 283 -6.45 23.58 -7.96
CA ASP A 283 -6.19 23.59 -9.44
C ASP A 283 -5.56 22.28 -10.05
N GLU A 284 -5.17 22.05 -11.34
CA GLU A 284 -4.96 22.86 -12.59
C GLU A 284 -4.88 21.99 -13.91
N ASN A 285 -4.94 22.63 -15.11
CA ASN A 285 -4.32 22.28 -16.44
C ASN A 285 -4.52 20.89 -17.15
N GLY A 286 -4.29 20.66 -18.47
CA GLY A 286 -3.82 21.45 -19.65
C GLY A 286 -2.91 20.60 -20.60
N ALA A 287 -2.71 20.79 -21.92
CA ALA A 287 -3.39 21.51 -23.03
C ALA A 287 -2.82 21.10 -24.44
N GLU A 288 -3.51 21.42 -25.56
CA GLU A 288 -3.03 21.50 -27.00
C GLU A 288 -2.40 20.27 -27.76
N ALA A 289 -2.17 20.24 -29.10
CA ALA A 289 -2.91 20.71 -30.33
C ALA A 289 -2.23 20.22 -31.66
N SER A 290 -2.97 20.21 -32.81
CA SER A 290 -2.49 20.27 -34.24
C SER A 290 -1.57 19.15 -34.82
N ALA A 291 -1.32 18.94 -36.14
CA ALA A 291 -1.98 19.27 -37.44
C ALA A 291 -1.46 18.31 -38.58
N GLU A 292 -1.67 18.57 -39.89
CA GLU A 292 -2.00 17.55 -40.92
C GLU A 292 -1.24 17.60 -42.29
N LEU A 293 -0.95 16.44 -42.97
CA LEU A 293 -0.53 16.34 -44.41
C LEU A 293 -0.49 14.88 -45.01
N ARG A 294 -0.68 14.67 -46.35
CA ARG A 294 -0.54 13.38 -47.12
C ARG A 294 -0.30 13.57 -48.67
N ALA A 295 0.52 12.76 -49.41
CA ALA A 295 0.61 12.72 -50.91
C ALA A 295 1.30 11.46 -51.58
N ASP A 296 0.99 11.23 -52.88
CA ASP A 296 1.01 10.04 -53.82
C ASP A 296 2.35 9.41 -54.37
N ALA A 297 2.25 8.40 -55.29
CA ALA A 297 3.18 7.92 -56.39
C ALA A 297 3.45 6.37 -56.50
N MET A 298 4.10 5.90 -57.60
CA MET A 298 4.02 4.50 -58.11
C MET A 298 5.31 3.67 -58.42
N ALA A 299 5.28 2.33 -58.21
CA ALA A 299 6.35 1.34 -58.53
C ALA A 299 5.85 -0.06 -59.03
N LYS A 300 6.74 -0.89 -59.62
CA LYS A 300 6.49 -2.28 -60.09
C LYS A 300 7.15 -3.34 -59.18
N ASP A 301 6.39 -4.30 -58.64
CA ASP A 301 6.88 -5.23 -57.61
C ASP A 301 6.81 -6.75 -57.97
N ARG A 302 7.77 -7.53 -57.43
CA ARG A 302 7.85 -9.01 -57.44
C ARG A 302 8.10 -9.66 -56.07
N SER A 303 8.06 -8.91 -54.95
CA SER A 303 8.32 -9.33 -53.55
C SER A 303 7.67 -10.64 -53.06
N GLU A 304 6.69 -11.17 -53.79
CA GLU A 304 6.00 -12.42 -53.46
C GLU A 304 6.90 -13.66 -53.53
N GLU A 305 8.00 -13.60 -54.30
CA GLU A 305 9.02 -14.66 -54.40
C GLU A 305 9.96 -14.66 -53.19
N GLU A 306 10.20 -13.51 -52.56
CA GLU A 306 11.05 -13.32 -51.36
C GLU A 306 10.31 -13.61 -50.05
N ARG A 307 9.01 -13.92 -50.09
CA ARG A 307 8.22 -14.18 -48.88
C ARG A 307 8.79 -15.32 -48.05
N THR A 308 8.97 -15.05 -46.76
CA THR A 308 9.23 -16.03 -45.69
C THR A 308 8.02 -16.07 -44.74
N THR A 309 7.92 -17.12 -43.95
CA THR A 309 6.83 -17.31 -42.98
C THR A 309 7.00 -16.43 -41.75
N GLU A 310 5.91 -16.16 -41.03
CA GLU A 310 5.97 -15.38 -39.78
C GLU A 310 6.88 -16.07 -38.74
N ALA A 311 6.88 -17.41 -38.68
CA ALA A 311 7.76 -18.19 -37.81
C ALA A 311 9.26 -18.14 -38.20
N GLU A 312 9.59 -17.64 -39.38
CA GLU A 312 10.97 -17.35 -39.80
C GLU A 312 11.33 -15.88 -39.55
N LYS A 313 10.39 -14.95 -39.75
CA LYS A 313 10.61 -13.50 -39.56
C LYS A 313 10.61 -13.08 -38.09
N ASN A 314 9.81 -13.74 -37.27
CA ASN A 314 9.45 -13.30 -35.93
C ASN A 314 9.92 -14.31 -34.88
N GLU A 315 11.06 -14.01 -34.27
CA GLU A 315 11.71 -14.89 -33.30
C GLU A 315 10.81 -15.19 -32.08
N ARG A 316 9.98 -14.22 -31.66
CA ARG A 316 8.98 -14.43 -30.59
C ARG A 316 7.96 -15.49 -31.00
N VAL A 317 7.38 -15.37 -32.20
CA VAL A 317 6.42 -16.37 -32.73
C VAL A 317 7.08 -17.74 -32.86
N GLN A 318 8.34 -17.80 -33.32
CA GLN A 318 9.09 -19.05 -33.40
C GLN A 318 9.30 -19.69 -32.02
N LYS A 319 9.67 -18.90 -31.00
CA LYS A 319 9.83 -19.36 -29.61
C LYS A 319 8.50 -19.85 -29.02
N HIS A 320 7.39 -19.12 -29.24
CA HIS A 320 6.06 -19.53 -28.76
C HIS A 320 5.58 -20.82 -29.43
N LEU A 321 5.80 -20.99 -30.75
CA LEU A 321 5.46 -22.23 -31.45
C LEU A 321 6.30 -23.43 -30.97
N LYS A 322 7.60 -23.22 -30.67
CA LYS A 322 8.48 -24.24 -30.08
C LYS A 322 8.01 -24.66 -28.68
N ALA A 323 7.66 -23.70 -27.82
CA ALA A 323 7.14 -23.95 -26.47
C ALA A 323 5.83 -24.76 -26.52
N LEU A 324 4.82 -24.28 -27.27
CA LEU A 324 3.54 -24.97 -27.46
C LEU A 324 3.72 -26.38 -28.06
N THR A 325 4.69 -26.59 -28.95
CA THR A 325 5.00 -27.93 -29.49
C THR A 325 5.54 -28.86 -28.41
N SER A 326 6.35 -28.35 -27.47
CA SER A 326 6.89 -29.12 -26.35
C SER A 326 5.84 -29.41 -25.28
N GLU A 327 4.99 -28.44 -24.96
CA GLU A 327 3.88 -28.58 -24.00
C GLU A 327 2.85 -29.61 -24.48
N LEU A 328 2.41 -29.50 -25.73
CA LEU A 328 1.43 -30.39 -26.33
C LEU A 328 1.97 -31.80 -26.61
N ALA A 329 3.30 -32.00 -26.68
CA ALA A 329 3.89 -33.32 -26.91
C ALA A 329 3.52 -34.31 -25.80
N ASN A 330 3.50 -33.87 -24.53
CA ASN A 330 3.18 -34.72 -23.38
C ASN A 330 1.72 -35.18 -23.35
N ALA A 331 0.80 -34.41 -23.95
CA ALA A 331 -0.62 -34.72 -24.05
C ALA A 331 -1.01 -35.33 -25.41
N ARG A 332 -0.04 -35.66 -26.27
CA ARG A 332 -0.30 -36.09 -27.65
C ARG A 332 -0.63 -37.57 -27.74
N ASP A 333 -1.88 -37.86 -28.08
CA ASP A 333 -2.28 -39.19 -28.52
C ASP A 333 -1.79 -39.46 -29.96
N GLU A 334 -0.75 -40.28 -30.07
CA GLU A 334 -0.15 -40.72 -31.33
C GLU A 334 -1.13 -41.53 -32.21
N SER A 335 -2.08 -42.27 -31.62
CA SER A 335 -3.06 -43.07 -32.37
C SER A 335 -4.08 -42.22 -33.13
N LYS A 336 -4.28 -40.96 -32.70
CA LYS A 336 -5.24 -40.02 -33.30
C LYS A 336 -4.64 -39.16 -34.43
N LYS A 337 -3.40 -39.39 -34.85
CA LYS A 337 -2.76 -38.68 -35.97
C LYS A 337 -3.53 -38.87 -37.27
N THR A 338 -3.96 -37.77 -37.90
CA THR A 338 -4.58 -37.83 -39.23
C THR A 338 -3.53 -37.92 -40.34
N ALA A 339 -3.97 -38.33 -41.54
CA ALA A 339 -3.11 -38.32 -42.73
C ALA A 339 -2.53 -36.92 -43.04
N ASN A 340 -3.24 -35.84 -42.69
CA ASN A 340 -2.73 -34.47 -42.86
C ASN A 340 -1.58 -34.17 -41.88
N ASP A 341 -1.66 -34.67 -40.64
CA ASP A 341 -0.64 -34.45 -39.61
C ASP A 341 0.66 -35.18 -39.94
N MET A 342 0.55 -36.39 -40.51
CA MET A 342 1.71 -37.14 -41.00
C MET A 342 2.41 -36.42 -42.17
N ILE A 343 1.63 -35.90 -43.14
CA ILE A 343 2.17 -35.10 -44.25
C ILE A 343 2.79 -33.79 -43.74
N HIS A 344 2.18 -33.13 -42.75
CA HIS A 344 2.73 -31.91 -42.16
C HIS A 344 4.03 -32.19 -41.40
N ALA A 345 4.08 -33.25 -40.58
CA ALA A 345 5.29 -33.65 -39.87
C ALA A 345 6.44 -33.97 -40.83
N GLU A 346 6.18 -34.68 -41.93
CA GLU A 346 7.21 -34.97 -42.95
C GLU A 346 7.68 -33.71 -43.69
N ASN A 347 6.77 -32.78 -44.02
CA ASN A 347 7.18 -31.48 -44.58
C ASN A 347 8.08 -30.71 -43.61
N MET A 348 7.73 -30.65 -42.31
CA MET A 348 8.54 -29.99 -41.28
C MET A 348 9.91 -30.68 -41.10
N ARG A 349 9.96 -32.02 -41.09
CA ARG A 349 11.20 -32.80 -41.04
C ARG A 349 12.12 -32.53 -42.23
N LEU A 350 11.55 -32.29 -43.41
CA LEU A 350 12.26 -31.89 -44.64
C LEU A 350 12.52 -30.38 -44.75
N GLY A 351 12.27 -29.59 -43.69
CA GLY A 351 12.47 -28.13 -43.70
C GLY A 351 11.56 -27.34 -44.65
N ARG A 352 10.48 -27.97 -45.16
CA ARG A 352 9.55 -27.38 -46.13
C ARG A 352 8.47 -26.56 -45.45
N ASP A 353 8.51 -25.25 -45.65
CA ASP A 353 7.38 -24.36 -45.44
C ASP A 353 6.63 -24.06 -46.75
N LYS A 354 5.54 -23.29 -46.62
CA LYS A 354 4.68 -22.84 -47.73
C LYS A 354 5.45 -22.12 -48.84
N TYR A 355 6.31 -21.17 -48.51
CA TYR A 355 7.01 -20.34 -49.48
C TYR A 355 8.25 -21.00 -50.08
N LYS A 356 9.02 -21.79 -49.31
CA LYS A 356 10.07 -22.67 -49.89
C LYS A 356 9.46 -23.66 -50.89
N THR A 357 8.35 -24.32 -50.54
CA THR A 357 7.64 -25.23 -51.45
C THR A 357 7.13 -24.49 -52.69
N LEU A 358 6.52 -23.32 -52.53
CA LEU A 358 6.04 -22.50 -53.65
C LEU A 358 7.17 -22.01 -54.58
N ARG A 359 8.37 -21.72 -54.06
CA ARG A 359 9.56 -21.44 -54.88
C ARG A 359 10.01 -22.69 -55.63
N GLN A 360 10.13 -23.83 -54.95
CA GLN A 360 10.59 -25.09 -55.54
C GLN A 360 9.73 -25.51 -56.75
N ILE A 361 8.40 -25.53 -56.62
CA ILE A 361 7.48 -25.97 -57.69
C ILE A 361 7.26 -24.97 -58.84
N ARG A 362 8.02 -23.86 -58.83
CA ARG A 362 8.08 -22.85 -59.90
C ARG A 362 9.45 -22.80 -60.59
N GLN A 363 10.41 -23.60 -60.12
CA GLN A 363 11.68 -23.80 -60.83
C GLN A 363 11.43 -24.46 -62.19
N GLY A 364 12.41 -24.35 -63.09
CA GLY A 364 12.24 -24.77 -64.48
C GLY A 364 11.34 -23.81 -65.29
N ASN A 365 11.44 -23.92 -66.62
CA ASN A 365 10.61 -23.16 -67.53
C ASN A 365 9.16 -23.69 -67.53
N THR A 366 8.22 -22.90 -68.05
CA THR A 366 6.80 -23.26 -68.05
C THR A 366 6.52 -24.54 -68.86
N LYS A 367 7.29 -24.86 -69.92
CA LYS A 367 7.15 -26.13 -70.65
C LYS A 367 7.48 -27.31 -69.76
N GLN A 368 8.63 -27.30 -69.09
CA GLN A 368 9.06 -28.38 -68.19
C GLN A 368 8.00 -28.69 -67.13
N ARG A 369 7.44 -27.66 -66.48
CA ARG A 369 6.36 -27.82 -65.48
C ARG A 369 5.02 -28.32 -66.06
N ILE A 370 4.82 -28.27 -67.38
CA ILE A 370 3.66 -28.87 -68.06
C ILE A 370 3.98 -30.33 -68.45
N ASP A 371 5.19 -30.60 -68.96
CA ASP A 371 5.65 -31.96 -69.26
C ASP A 371 5.63 -32.83 -67.99
N GLU A 372 6.13 -32.29 -66.87
CA GLU A 372 6.09 -32.92 -65.54
C GLU A 372 4.66 -33.26 -65.11
N PHE A 373 3.68 -32.38 -65.36
CA PHE A 373 2.27 -32.62 -65.01
C PHE A 373 1.63 -33.72 -65.87
N GLU A 374 1.92 -33.74 -67.17
CA GLU A 374 1.38 -34.75 -68.09
C GLU A 374 2.03 -36.13 -67.91
N SER A 375 3.16 -36.20 -67.19
CA SER A 375 3.84 -37.45 -66.79
C SER A 375 3.40 -38.01 -65.42
N MET A 376 2.54 -37.30 -64.68
CA MET A 376 1.97 -37.73 -63.39
C MET A 376 0.66 -38.51 -63.59
#